data_AF-A0A521WEJ9-F1
#
_entry.id   AF-A0A521WEJ9-F1
#
_cell.length_a   1.000
_cell.length_b   1.000
_cell.length_c   1.000
_cell.angle_alpha   90.00
_cell.angle_beta   90.00
_cell.angle_gamma   90.00
#
_symmetry.space_group_name_H-M   'P 1'
#
loop_
_entity.id
_entity.type
_entity.pdbx_description
1 polymer ?
#
loop_
_entity_poly.entity_id
_entity_poly.type
_entity_poly.pdbx_seq_one_letter_code
_entity_poly.pdbx_strand_id
1 'polypeptide(L)'
;MSLFDRIRSPLSAAGGDARTLLVASGPTIAAFVLVLLIAAQLASLAWRLYGSHAEPGDRVPVVAAAAAPAIDVAGIVNAHLFGIAAADPGAAPATASGNLVLAGTLAGRTPEQGWAILGPSQQAARVYATGATLPGGARLVAVYADRVILERAGRREYLSLPRLSGAARQAPDPFSTPPATAQLPPDGVREVLAQPPAAASEILRPQPVFAGGQLRGYRVYPGRNRQQFTRLGLLPGDLVTAVNGAPLEDPGRGLEALQGLAAGGMATLTVDRNGQVRQLTVDIASASQELMPEGAAEQMPQGEVAE
;
A
#
# COMPACT_ATOMS: atom_id res chain seq x y z
N MET A 1 -26.00 -88.74 49.17
CA MET A 1 -24.59 -89.13 49.39
C MET A 1 -24.18 -90.05 48.24
N SER A 2 -22.97 -89.87 47.67
CA SER A 2 -22.37 -90.43 46.43
C SER A 2 -22.91 -89.80 45.12
N LEU A 3 -22.36 -88.73 44.55
CA LEU A 3 -20.96 -88.28 44.39
C LEU A 3 -20.11 -89.25 43.54
N PHE A 4 -19.80 -88.80 42.32
CA PHE A 4 -18.66 -89.14 41.44
C PHE A 4 -18.42 -90.62 41.12
N ASP A 5 -18.81 -91.06 39.92
CA ASP A 5 -17.84 -91.60 38.94
C ASP A 5 -18.48 -91.86 37.57
N ARG A 6 -18.15 -91.02 36.57
CA ARG A 6 -18.24 -91.41 35.15
C ARG A 6 -17.37 -90.50 34.30
N ILE A 7 -16.08 -90.51 34.61
CA ILE A 7 -15.03 -90.00 33.72
C ILE A 7 -14.46 -91.20 32.96
N ARG A 8 -14.80 -91.36 31.67
CA ARG A 8 -13.84 -91.58 30.56
C ARG A 8 -14.55 -91.94 29.26
N SER A 9 -14.15 -91.21 28.24
CA SER A 9 -14.52 -91.25 26.82
C SER A 9 -14.36 -92.63 26.16
N PRO A 10 -14.81 -92.77 24.91
CA PRO A 10 -13.84 -92.54 23.84
C PRO A 10 -14.30 -91.48 22.83
N LEU A 11 -13.42 -90.49 22.61
CA LEU A 11 -13.28 -89.88 21.30
C LEU A 11 -12.93 -90.99 20.30
N SER A 12 -13.55 -90.96 19.12
CA SER A 12 -12.95 -91.31 17.82
C SER A 12 -13.93 -92.07 16.92
N ALA A 13 -14.91 -91.36 16.33
CA ALA A 13 -15.57 -91.77 15.08
C ALA A 13 -16.46 -90.65 14.54
N ALA A 14 -15.92 -89.46 14.26
CA ALA A 14 -16.65 -88.41 13.51
C ALA A 14 -15.75 -87.49 12.69
N GLY A 15 -14.49 -87.89 12.44
CA GLY A 15 -13.51 -87.06 11.75
C GLY A 15 -13.48 -87.23 10.22
N GLY A 16 -14.07 -88.32 9.71
CA GLY A 16 -14.09 -88.65 8.27
C GLY A 16 -15.18 -87.89 7.53
N ASP A 17 -16.44 -88.05 7.96
CA ASP A 17 -17.61 -87.56 7.23
C ASP A 17 -17.73 -86.03 7.22
N ALA A 18 -17.33 -85.37 8.31
CA ALA A 18 -17.34 -83.91 8.37
C ALA A 18 -16.35 -83.28 7.39
N ARG A 19 -15.22 -83.96 7.08
CA ARG A 19 -14.20 -83.45 6.15
C ARG A 19 -14.59 -83.67 4.69
N THR A 20 -15.22 -84.80 4.35
CA THR A 20 -15.75 -85.05 3.00
C THR A 20 -16.95 -84.17 2.68
N LEU A 21 -17.82 -83.89 3.65
CA LEU A 21 -18.91 -82.92 3.49
C LEU A 21 -18.39 -81.47 3.37
N LEU A 22 -17.32 -81.10 4.09
CA LEU A 22 -16.66 -79.79 3.95
C LEU A 22 -16.00 -79.60 2.58
N VAL A 23 -15.46 -80.66 1.96
CA VAL A 23 -14.81 -80.58 0.65
C VAL A 23 -15.83 -80.59 -0.49
N ALA A 24 -16.92 -81.37 -0.37
CA ALA A 24 -17.97 -81.41 -1.39
C ALA A 24 -18.86 -80.15 -1.39
N SER A 25 -19.19 -79.61 -0.22
CA SER A 25 -20.00 -78.40 -0.06
C SER A 25 -19.16 -77.13 0.11
N GLY A 26 -17.83 -77.25 0.19
CA GLY A 26 -16.91 -76.13 0.36
C GLY A 26 -17.07 -75.02 -0.68
N PRO A 27 -17.14 -75.35 -1.99
CA PRO A 27 -17.32 -74.33 -3.03
C PRO A 27 -18.66 -73.61 -2.93
N THR A 28 -19.75 -74.33 -2.59
CA THR A 28 -21.08 -73.73 -2.48
C THR A 28 -21.18 -72.86 -1.24
N ILE A 29 -20.65 -73.31 -0.09
CA ILE A 29 -20.58 -72.51 1.13
C ILE A 29 -19.72 -71.26 0.90
N ALA A 30 -18.56 -71.39 0.25
CA ALA A 30 -17.71 -70.26 -0.10
C ALA A 30 -18.42 -69.27 -1.04
N ALA A 31 -19.17 -69.76 -2.03
CA ALA A 31 -19.97 -68.92 -2.91
C ALA A 31 -21.08 -68.16 -2.16
N PHE A 32 -21.81 -68.83 -1.25
CA PHE A 32 -22.82 -68.17 -0.42
C PHE A 32 -22.21 -67.11 0.50
N VAL A 33 -21.06 -67.39 1.11
CA VAL A 33 -20.33 -66.41 1.92
C VAL A 33 -19.87 -65.23 1.07
N LEU A 34 -19.35 -65.47 -0.13
CA LEU A 34 -18.93 -64.40 -1.04
C LEU A 34 -20.11 -63.52 -1.47
N VAL A 35 -21.24 -64.13 -1.83
CA VAL A 35 -22.47 -63.40 -2.19
C VAL A 35 -22.98 -62.55 -1.02
N LEU A 36 -22.95 -63.10 0.21
CA LEU A 36 -23.34 -62.38 1.42
C LEU A 36 -22.42 -61.16 1.67
N LEU A 37 -21.11 -61.34 1.50
CA LEU A 37 -20.12 -60.26 1.65
C LEU A 37 -20.30 -59.16 0.60
N ILE A 38 -20.56 -59.54 -0.66
CA ILE A 38 -20.83 -58.59 -1.75
C ILE A 38 -22.11 -57.81 -1.46
N ALA A 39 -23.17 -58.47 -1.01
CA ALA A 39 -24.42 -57.80 -0.64
C ALA A 39 -24.23 -56.81 0.52
N ALA A 40 -23.46 -57.17 1.54
CA ALA A 40 -23.13 -56.28 2.65
C ALA A 40 -22.28 -55.07 2.20
N GLN A 41 -21.31 -55.29 1.30
CA GLN A 41 -20.51 -54.23 0.69
C GLN A 41 -21.39 -53.25 -0.11
N LEU A 42 -22.27 -53.75 -0.98
CA LEU A 42 -23.18 -52.92 -1.76
C LEU A 42 -24.16 -52.13 -0.88
N ALA A 43 -24.70 -52.74 0.18
CA ALA A 43 -25.55 -52.04 1.14
C ALA A 43 -24.80 -50.91 1.86
N SER A 44 -23.54 -51.15 2.26
CA SER A 44 -22.70 -50.12 2.89
C SER A 44 -22.38 -48.97 1.93
N LEU A 45 -22.17 -49.27 0.65
CA LEU A 45 -21.90 -48.28 -0.39
C LEU A 45 -23.15 -47.46 -0.70
N ALA A 46 -24.30 -48.12 -0.78
CA ALA A 46 -25.60 -47.47 -0.96
C ALA A 46 -25.90 -46.51 0.20
N TRP A 47 -25.65 -46.91 1.45
CA TRP A 47 -25.82 -46.03 2.61
C TRP A 47 -24.87 -44.83 2.61
N ARG A 48 -23.64 -44.98 2.11
CA ARG A 48 -22.69 -43.87 2.01
C ARG A 48 -23.06 -42.88 0.90
N LEU A 49 -23.55 -43.38 -0.22
CA LEU A 49 -24.00 -42.56 -1.34
C LEU A 49 -25.28 -41.79 -0.99
N TYR A 50 -26.28 -42.47 -0.39
CA TYR A 50 -27.55 -41.85 -0.02
C TYR A 50 -27.51 -41.06 1.30
N GLY A 51 -26.69 -41.48 2.27
CA GLY A 51 -26.58 -40.85 3.59
C GLY A 51 -25.76 -39.55 3.62
N SER A 52 -25.30 -39.06 2.47
CA SER A 52 -24.55 -37.80 2.35
C SER A 52 -25.42 -36.57 2.09
N HIS A 53 -26.75 -36.71 2.04
CA HIS A 53 -27.66 -35.58 1.86
C HIS A 53 -28.67 -35.50 3.00
N ALA A 54 -28.37 -34.58 3.93
CA ALA A 54 -29.23 -33.95 4.93
C ALA A 54 -28.72 -34.16 6.37
N GLU A 55 -27.69 -33.40 6.76
CA GLU A 55 -27.74 -32.83 8.11
C GLU A 55 -28.78 -31.69 8.09
N PRO A 56 -29.80 -31.71 8.97
CA PRO A 56 -30.52 -30.51 9.31
C PRO A 56 -29.49 -29.53 9.84
N GLY A 57 -29.39 -28.34 9.23
CA GLY A 57 -28.41 -27.34 9.58
C GLY A 57 -28.40 -27.07 11.08
N ASP A 58 -27.42 -27.64 11.76
CA ASP A 58 -27.03 -27.20 13.08
C ASP A 58 -26.48 -25.79 12.87
N ARG A 59 -27.22 -24.81 13.37
CA ARG A 59 -26.80 -23.41 13.28
C ARG A 59 -25.54 -23.31 14.12
N VAL A 60 -24.39 -23.39 13.45
CA VAL A 60 -23.12 -23.00 14.04
C VAL A 60 -23.37 -21.63 14.68
N PRO A 61 -23.23 -21.46 16.01
CA PRO A 61 -23.28 -20.14 16.57
C PRO A 61 -22.17 -19.39 15.85
N VAL A 62 -22.53 -18.36 15.10
CA VAL A 62 -21.56 -17.36 14.67
C VAL A 62 -21.01 -16.81 15.97
N VAL A 63 -19.87 -17.37 16.40
CA VAL A 63 -19.03 -16.73 17.40
C VAL A 63 -18.67 -15.42 16.73
N ALA A 64 -19.34 -14.35 17.18
CA ALA A 64 -18.99 -12.99 16.80
C ALA A 64 -17.47 -12.90 16.91
N ALA A 65 -16.81 -12.54 15.82
CA ALA A 65 -15.37 -12.43 15.76
C ALA A 65 -14.91 -11.68 17.02
N ALA A 66 -14.22 -12.39 17.92
CA ALA A 66 -13.67 -11.77 19.11
C ALA A 66 -12.81 -10.61 18.60
N ALA A 67 -13.16 -9.40 19.01
CA ALA A 67 -12.43 -8.20 18.64
C ALA A 67 -10.93 -8.49 18.87
N ALA A 68 -10.12 -8.28 17.84
CA ALA A 68 -8.68 -8.36 17.98
C ALA A 68 -8.27 -7.50 19.19
N PRO A 69 -7.34 -7.95 20.05
CA PRO A 69 -6.94 -7.16 21.21
C PRO A 69 -6.51 -5.79 20.71
N ALA A 70 -7.24 -4.76 21.13
CA ALA A 70 -6.90 -3.39 20.79
C ALA A 70 -5.50 -3.13 21.35
N ILE A 71 -4.55 -2.84 20.46
CA ILE A 71 -3.20 -2.49 20.87
C ILE A 71 -3.31 -1.17 21.64
N ASP A 72 -3.02 -1.22 22.94
CA ASP A 72 -2.99 -0.03 23.79
C ASP A 72 -1.73 0.80 23.49
N VAL A 73 -1.84 1.63 22.45
CA VAL A 73 -0.79 2.55 22.04
C VAL A 73 -0.43 3.50 23.19
N ALA A 74 -1.42 3.91 24.01
CA ALA A 74 -1.17 4.81 25.13
C ALA A 74 -0.33 4.13 26.22
N GLY A 75 -0.61 2.86 26.53
CA GLY A 75 0.22 2.04 27.42
C GLY A 75 1.65 1.86 26.91
N ILE A 76 1.83 1.61 25.61
CA ILE A 76 3.17 1.44 25.00
C ILE A 76 3.96 2.75 25.01
N VAL A 77 3.31 3.88 24.74
CA VAL A 77 3.95 5.21 24.77
C VAL A 77 4.32 5.60 26.20
N ASN A 78 3.42 5.39 27.16
CA ASN A 78 3.67 5.67 28.59
C ASN A 78 4.67 4.73 29.24
N ALA A 79 4.91 3.56 28.65
CA ALA A 79 5.99 2.68 29.09
C ALA A 79 7.39 3.25 28.81
N HIS A 80 7.49 4.35 28.05
CA HIS A 80 8.73 5.06 27.77
C HIS A 80 9.87 4.11 27.36
N LEU A 81 9.56 3.11 26.52
CA LEU A 81 10.47 2.02 26.15
C LEU A 81 11.77 2.49 25.48
N PHE A 82 11.78 3.73 24.99
CA PHE A 82 12.91 4.37 24.32
C PHE A 82 13.47 5.58 25.11
N GLY A 83 13.02 5.76 26.36
CA GLY A 83 13.38 6.86 27.23
C GLY A 83 12.50 8.11 27.07
N ILE A 84 12.52 8.95 28.09
CA ILE A 84 11.94 10.30 28.08
C ILE A 84 13.05 11.28 27.70
N ALA A 85 12.83 12.09 26.67
CA ALA A 85 13.71 13.23 26.40
C ALA A 85 13.62 14.18 27.59
N ALA A 86 14.71 14.34 28.34
CA ALA A 86 14.78 15.32 29.41
C ALA A 86 14.56 16.71 28.79
N ALA A 87 13.46 17.34 29.14
CA ALA A 87 13.25 18.74 28.83
C ALA A 87 14.29 19.54 29.63
N ASP A 88 15.25 20.15 28.93
CA ASP A 88 16.26 21.00 29.55
C ASP A 88 15.56 22.16 30.27
N PRO A 89 15.64 22.27 31.61
CA PRO A 89 14.94 23.29 32.37
C PRO A 89 15.78 24.58 32.33
N GLY A 90 15.76 25.30 31.21
CA GLY A 90 16.68 26.41 31.06
C GLY A 90 16.56 27.32 29.84
N ALA A 91 15.40 27.43 29.20
CA ALA A 91 14.99 28.62 28.44
C ALA A 91 13.62 28.38 27.82
N ALA A 92 12.67 29.27 28.09
CA ALA A 92 11.51 29.40 27.23
C ALA A 92 12.00 29.63 25.79
N PRO A 93 11.57 28.82 24.81
CA PRO A 93 12.11 28.89 23.48
C PRO A 93 11.63 30.19 22.81
N ALA A 94 12.52 31.19 22.70
CA ALA A 94 12.38 32.25 21.71
C ALA A 94 12.91 31.77 20.35
N THR A 95 12.01 31.54 19.40
CA THR A 95 12.36 31.26 18.00
C THR A 95 13.31 32.33 17.49
N ALA A 96 14.45 31.92 16.91
CA ALA A 96 15.44 32.85 16.38
C ALA A 96 14.77 33.90 15.48
N SER A 97 14.86 35.17 15.88
CA SER A 97 14.21 36.29 15.19
C SER A 97 15.13 36.94 14.15
N GLY A 98 16.30 36.32 13.90
CA GLY A 98 17.23 36.76 12.87
C GLY A 98 16.93 36.10 11.53
N ASN A 99 17.15 36.82 10.43
CA ASN A 99 17.07 36.31 9.07
C ASN A 99 18.24 35.34 8.73
N LEU A 100 18.60 34.45 9.66
CA LEU A 100 19.59 33.40 9.46
C LEU A 100 18.88 32.07 9.23
N VAL A 101 19.35 31.36 8.22
CA VAL A 101 18.91 30.02 7.89
C VAL A 101 20.01 29.04 8.27
N LEU A 102 19.63 27.96 8.96
CA LEU A 102 20.51 26.84 9.24
C LEU A 102 20.43 25.86 8.07
N ALA A 103 21.54 25.73 7.34
CA ALA A 103 21.66 24.83 6.20
C ALA A 103 22.07 23.42 6.62
N GLY A 104 22.85 23.30 7.69
CA GLY A 104 23.35 22.01 8.16
C GLY A 104 24.06 22.12 9.50
N THR A 105 24.18 20.99 10.18
CA THR A 105 24.89 20.85 11.45
C THR A 105 25.74 19.60 11.46
N LEU A 106 26.95 19.71 11.99
CA LEU A 106 27.84 18.61 12.27
C LEU A 106 28.15 18.66 13.78
N ALA A 107 27.34 17.96 14.56
CA ALA A 107 27.51 17.91 16.02
C ALA A 107 28.78 17.15 16.39
N GLY A 108 29.57 17.72 17.30
CA GLY A 108 30.73 17.06 17.89
C GLY A 108 30.34 16.06 18.98
N ARG A 109 31.33 15.48 19.68
CA ARG A 109 31.07 14.60 20.85
C ARG A 109 30.41 15.35 21.99
N THR A 110 30.71 16.64 22.12
CA THR A 110 30.00 17.58 22.97
C THR A 110 29.39 18.69 22.09
N PRO A 111 28.27 19.31 22.51
CA PRO A 111 27.63 20.38 21.75
C PRO A 111 28.52 21.61 21.53
N GLU A 112 29.61 21.72 22.30
CA GLU A 112 30.62 22.77 22.22
C GLU A 112 31.67 22.54 21.13
N GLN A 113 31.75 21.33 20.56
CA GLN A 113 32.75 20.92 19.57
C GLN A 113 32.15 20.73 18.16
N GLY A 114 30.96 21.28 17.91
CA GLY A 114 30.29 21.14 16.62
C GLY A 114 30.58 22.26 15.63
N TRP A 115 30.20 22.00 14.39
CA TRP A 115 30.17 22.97 13.29
C TRP A 115 28.76 23.14 12.75
N ALA A 116 28.42 24.34 12.33
CA ALA A 116 27.13 24.65 11.74
C ALA A 116 27.30 25.44 10.45
N ILE A 117 26.45 25.16 9.47
CA ILE A 117 26.41 25.83 8.18
C ILE A 117 25.27 26.84 8.24
N LEU A 118 25.61 28.13 8.31
CA LEU A 118 24.69 29.22 8.59
C LEU A 118 24.86 30.35 7.58
N GLY A 119 23.78 31.03 7.22
CA GLY A 119 23.84 32.23 6.38
C GLY A 119 22.51 32.94 6.28
N PRO A 120 22.46 34.08 5.57
CA PRO A 120 21.21 34.80 5.31
C PRO A 120 20.25 34.02 4.40
N SER A 121 20.77 33.06 3.64
CA SER A 121 20.02 32.11 2.81
C SER A 121 20.81 30.80 2.68
N GLN A 122 20.13 29.74 2.24
CA GLN A 122 20.77 28.43 1.98
C GLN A 122 21.95 28.52 0.98
N GLN A 123 21.86 29.44 0.00
CA GLN A 123 22.88 29.63 -1.04
C GLN A 123 24.08 30.45 -0.58
N ALA A 124 23.91 31.31 0.43
CA ALA A 124 24.96 32.14 1.00
C ALA A 124 25.44 31.62 2.37
N ALA A 125 25.18 30.34 2.66
CA ALA A 125 25.56 29.73 3.92
C ALA A 125 27.05 29.38 3.97
N ARG A 126 27.69 29.64 5.11
CA ARG A 126 29.10 29.35 5.37
C ARG A 126 29.23 28.49 6.62
N VAL A 127 30.35 27.79 6.72
CA VAL A 127 30.67 26.93 7.87
C VAL A 127 31.22 27.79 9.01
N TYR A 128 30.64 27.63 10.20
CA TYR A 128 31.06 28.27 11.44
C TYR A 128 31.32 27.22 12.52
N ALA A 129 32.41 27.38 13.26
CA ALA A 129 32.70 26.58 14.45
C ALA A 129 31.96 27.15 15.68
N THR A 130 31.69 26.29 16.66
CA THR A 130 31.14 26.73 17.93
C THR A 130 32.05 27.78 18.58
N GLY A 131 31.46 28.84 19.11
CA GLY A 131 32.15 30.02 19.64
C GLY A 131 32.34 31.16 18.64
N ALA A 132 32.17 30.93 17.33
CA ALA A 132 32.35 31.94 16.29
C ALA A 132 31.21 32.98 16.27
N THR A 133 31.54 34.20 15.85
CA THR A 133 30.58 35.29 15.64
C THR A 133 30.03 35.24 14.21
N LEU A 134 28.71 35.24 14.09
CA LEU A 134 27.97 35.20 12.84
C LEU A 134 27.63 36.61 12.32
N PRO A 135 27.32 36.75 11.02
CA PRO A 135 26.71 37.96 10.49
C PRO A 135 25.41 38.30 11.24
N GLY A 136 25.21 39.56 11.62
CA GLY A 136 24.07 39.98 12.43
C GLY A 136 24.27 39.84 13.95
N GLY A 137 25.54 39.79 14.41
CA GLY A 137 25.90 39.97 15.82
C GLY A 137 25.53 38.82 16.76
N ALA A 138 25.19 37.66 16.21
CA ALA A 138 24.94 36.46 16.99
C ALA A 138 26.25 35.67 17.18
N ARG A 139 26.38 34.95 18.30
CA ARG A 139 27.49 34.03 18.58
C ARG A 139 26.96 32.60 18.63
N LEU A 140 27.66 31.65 18.01
CA LEU A 140 27.31 30.24 18.10
C LEU A 140 27.73 29.69 19.46
N VAL A 141 26.78 29.27 20.30
CA VAL A 141 27.06 28.78 21.66
C VAL A 141 27.13 27.26 21.70
N ALA A 142 26.22 26.59 21.00
CA ALA A 142 26.15 25.13 20.98
C ALA A 142 25.56 24.63 19.66
N VAL A 143 26.04 23.48 19.20
CA VAL A 143 25.58 22.80 17.99
C VAL A 143 25.06 21.41 18.35
N TYR A 144 23.79 21.17 18.07
CA TYR A 144 23.14 19.87 18.20
C TYR A 144 22.86 19.28 16.82
N ALA A 145 22.44 18.02 16.79
CA ALA A 145 22.15 17.31 15.54
C ALA A 145 20.96 17.89 14.76
N ASP A 146 19.98 18.49 15.45
CA ASP A 146 18.74 18.99 14.86
C ASP A 146 18.54 20.50 15.01
N ARG A 147 19.43 21.19 15.73
CA ARG A 147 19.33 22.62 16.06
C ARG A 147 20.68 23.21 16.45
N VAL A 148 20.78 24.53 16.42
CA VAL A 148 21.89 25.27 17.03
C VAL A 148 21.38 26.28 18.03
N ILE A 149 22.19 26.57 19.05
CA ILE A 149 21.95 27.64 20.01
C ILE A 149 22.87 28.80 19.67
N LEU A 150 22.25 29.96 19.46
CA LEU A 150 22.87 31.23 19.18
C LEU A 150 22.67 32.16 20.37
N GLU A 151 23.59 33.07 20.61
CA GLU A 151 23.44 34.15 21.59
C GLU A 151 23.57 35.49 20.89
N ARG A 152 22.55 36.35 21.03
CA ARG A 152 22.54 37.70 20.49
C ARG A 152 22.12 38.67 21.59
N ALA A 153 22.93 39.70 21.83
CA ALA A 153 22.66 40.72 22.86
C ALA A 153 22.30 40.11 24.25
N GLY A 154 22.98 39.02 24.63
CA GLY A 154 22.75 38.31 25.90
C GLY A 154 21.49 37.43 25.95
N ARG A 155 20.73 37.31 24.86
CA ARG A 155 19.61 36.37 24.74
C ARG A 155 20.02 35.12 23.96
N ARG A 156 19.65 33.94 24.46
CA ARG A 156 19.82 32.66 23.77
C ARG A 156 18.63 32.43 22.84
N GLU A 157 18.93 32.23 21.57
CA GLU A 157 18.01 31.89 20.50
C GLU A 157 18.34 30.48 20.00
N TYR A 158 17.34 29.69 19.61
CA TYR A 158 17.58 28.43 18.91
C TYR A 158 17.15 28.56 17.45
N LEU A 159 17.95 27.97 16.58
CA LEU A 159 17.64 27.85 15.16
C LEU A 159 17.58 26.37 14.82
N SER A 160 16.38 25.89 14.56
CA SER A 160 16.14 24.48 14.20
C SER A 160 16.56 24.22 12.75
N LEU A 161 17.12 23.04 12.52
CA LEU A 161 17.39 22.60 11.16
C LEU A 161 16.05 22.33 10.47
N PRO A 162 15.79 22.92 9.28
CA PRO A 162 14.58 22.63 8.54
C PRO A 162 14.50 21.13 8.28
N ARG A 163 13.61 20.43 9.00
CA ARG A 163 13.32 19.04 8.67
C ARG A 163 12.57 19.09 7.34
N LEU A 164 13.11 18.41 6.34
CA LEU A 164 12.32 18.00 5.19
C LEU A 164 11.25 17.06 5.75
N SER A 165 10.10 17.64 6.11
CA SER A 165 8.96 16.95 6.68
C SER A 165 8.48 15.91 5.68
N GLY A 166 9.05 14.70 5.72
CA GLY A 166 8.28 13.51 5.40
C GLY A 166 7.19 13.45 6.44
N ALA A 167 5.98 13.86 6.06
CA ALA A 167 4.80 13.85 6.90
C ALA A 167 4.79 12.57 7.73
N ALA A 168 4.85 12.70 9.06
CA ALA A 168 4.45 11.61 9.94
C ALA A 168 2.98 11.36 9.60
N ARG A 169 2.73 10.35 8.77
CA ARG A 169 1.39 9.88 8.43
C ARG A 169 0.74 9.48 9.74
N GLN A 170 -0.11 10.36 10.27
CA GLN A 170 -1.15 9.94 11.20
C GLN A 170 -1.95 8.86 10.48
N ALA A 171 -1.97 7.66 11.06
CA ALA A 171 -2.76 6.57 10.54
C ALA A 171 -4.23 7.01 10.49
N PRO A 172 -4.93 6.85 9.34
CA PRO A 172 -6.32 7.27 9.24
C PRO A 172 -7.20 6.41 10.15
N ASP A 173 -8.05 7.07 10.95
CA ASP A 173 -9.14 6.45 11.69
C ASP A 173 -10.17 5.89 10.68
N PRO A 174 -10.58 4.61 10.77
CA PRO A 174 -11.46 4.00 9.77
C PRO A 174 -12.95 4.41 9.83
N PHE A 175 -13.33 5.38 10.68
CA PHE A 175 -14.75 5.71 10.92
C PHE A 175 -15.12 7.20 10.90
N SER A 176 -14.41 8.05 10.16
CA SER A 176 -14.85 9.43 9.94
C SER A 176 -15.24 9.68 8.49
N THR A 177 -16.54 9.86 8.23
CA THR A 177 -17.06 10.45 6.98
C THR A 177 -16.61 11.92 6.87
N PRO A 178 -16.04 12.36 5.74
CA PRO A 178 -15.50 13.71 5.62
C PRO A 178 -16.60 14.74 5.39
N PRO A 179 -16.58 15.90 6.08
CA PRO A 179 -17.24 17.10 5.57
C PRO A 179 -16.38 17.71 4.45
N ALA A 180 -17.04 18.05 3.35
CA ALA A 180 -16.45 18.85 2.30
C ALA A 180 -16.25 20.29 2.79
N THR A 181 -15.00 20.74 2.93
CA THR A 181 -14.47 22.04 2.43
C THR A 181 -13.03 22.27 2.90
N ALA A 182 -12.18 22.55 1.90
CA ALA A 182 -10.97 23.38 1.90
C ALA A 182 -9.87 23.17 2.98
N GLN A 183 -8.68 22.76 2.51
CA GLN A 183 -7.42 23.53 2.52
C GLN A 183 -6.35 22.64 1.87
N LEU A 184 -5.90 22.98 0.66
CA LEU A 184 -4.88 22.22 -0.08
C LEU A 184 -3.51 22.27 0.66
N PRO A 185 -2.98 21.13 1.13
CA PRO A 185 -1.57 21.00 1.46
C PRO A 185 -0.76 20.74 0.17
N PRO A 186 0.58 20.87 0.19
CA PRO A 186 1.44 20.51 -0.95
C PRO A 186 1.43 19.02 -1.33
N ASP A 187 0.73 18.15 -0.58
CA ASP A 187 0.36 16.79 -1.04
C ASP A 187 -0.79 16.80 -2.06
N GLY A 188 -1.58 17.86 -2.10
CA GLY A 188 -2.67 18.05 -3.06
C GLY A 188 -2.17 18.12 -4.51
N VAL A 189 -0.98 18.66 -4.78
CA VAL A 189 -0.41 18.63 -6.14
C VAL A 189 0.01 17.21 -6.56
N ARG A 190 0.34 16.34 -5.61
CA ARG A 190 0.71 14.93 -5.84
C ARG A 190 -0.53 14.06 -6.05
N GLU A 191 -1.61 14.36 -5.34
CA GLU A 191 -2.95 13.77 -5.51
C GLU A 191 -3.60 14.25 -6.82
N VAL A 192 -3.46 15.52 -7.18
CA VAL A 192 -3.96 16.13 -8.43
C VAL A 192 -3.17 15.66 -9.66
N LEU A 193 -1.88 15.29 -9.51
CA LEU A 193 -1.10 14.67 -10.61
C LEU A 193 -1.37 13.18 -10.77
N ALA A 194 -1.67 12.48 -9.68
CA ALA A 194 -2.06 11.08 -9.71
C ALA A 194 -3.51 10.90 -10.20
N GLN A 195 -4.32 11.94 -10.14
CA GLN A 195 -5.68 12.00 -10.67
C GLN A 195 -5.71 12.97 -11.86
N PRO A 196 -5.30 12.53 -13.07
CA PRO A 196 -5.53 13.32 -14.27
C PRO A 196 -7.00 13.75 -14.32
N PRO A 197 -7.33 14.95 -14.85
CA PRO A 197 -8.72 15.39 -15.00
C PRO A 197 -9.53 14.26 -15.64
N ALA A 198 -10.78 14.05 -15.23
CA ALA A 198 -11.55 12.85 -15.54
C ALA A 198 -11.42 12.41 -17.02
N ALA A 199 -11.40 13.36 -17.96
CA ALA A 199 -11.14 13.15 -19.38
C ALA A 199 -9.78 12.50 -19.74
N ALA A 200 -8.67 12.89 -19.09
CA ALA A 200 -7.34 12.31 -19.31
C ALA A 200 -7.15 10.96 -18.61
N SER A 201 -7.87 10.71 -17.49
CA SER A 201 -7.91 9.41 -16.80
C SER A 201 -8.59 8.29 -17.60
N GLU A 202 -9.40 8.67 -18.59
CA GLU A 202 -10.04 7.74 -19.52
C GLU A 202 -9.11 7.29 -20.66
N ILE A 203 -8.11 8.10 -21.02
CA ILE A 203 -7.16 7.80 -22.11
C ILE A 203 -5.89 7.13 -21.58
N LEU A 204 -5.39 7.60 -20.43
CA LEU A 204 -4.08 7.24 -19.92
C LEU A 204 -4.10 6.97 -18.40
N ARG A 205 -3.37 5.94 -17.97
CA ARG A 205 -3.06 5.66 -16.56
C ARG A 205 -1.58 5.90 -16.29
N PRO A 206 -1.21 7.06 -15.71
CA PRO A 206 0.18 7.31 -15.32
C PRO A 206 0.49 6.59 -14.00
N GLN A 207 1.67 5.98 -13.90
CA GLN A 207 2.21 5.39 -12.69
C GLN A 207 3.59 5.99 -12.38
N PRO A 208 3.80 6.59 -11.20
CA PRO A 208 5.09 7.17 -10.86
C PRO A 208 6.16 6.07 -10.71
N VAL A 209 7.33 6.29 -11.32
CA VAL A 209 8.49 5.40 -11.20
C VAL A 209 9.59 6.11 -10.42
N PHE A 210 10.04 5.49 -9.32
CA PHE A 210 11.11 6.02 -8.48
C PHE A 210 12.41 5.24 -8.70
N ALA A 211 13.54 5.95 -8.71
CA ALA A 211 14.88 5.37 -8.71
C ALA A 211 15.70 6.07 -7.62
N GLY A 212 16.31 5.31 -6.70
CA GLY A 212 17.10 5.89 -5.60
C GLY A 212 16.31 6.82 -4.67
N GLY A 213 14.99 6.65 -4.56
CA GLY A 213 14.12 7.51 -3.76
C GLY A 213 13.72 8.83 -4.44
N GLN A 214 14.20 9.09 -5.66
CA GLN A 214 13.81 10.25 -6.47
C GLN A 214 12.83 9.83 -7.57
N LEU A 215 11.90 10.73 -7.92
CA LEU A 215 10.98 10.51 -9.04
C LEU A 215 11.77 10.54 -10.33
N ARG A 216 11.71 9.46 -11.12
CA ARG A 216 12.35 9.37 -12.44
C ARG A 216 11.41 9.78 -13.58
N GLY A 217 10.11 9.68 -13.36
CA GLY A 217 9.09 10.00 -14.35
C GLY A 217 7.82 9.17 -14.19
N TYR A 218 7.01 9.11 -15.25
CA TYR A 218 5.71 8.44 -15.24
C TYR A 218 5.64 7.35 -16.29
N ARG A 219 5.40 6.11 -15.84
CA ARG A 219 5.10 5.00 -16.73
C ARG A 219 3.65 5.09 -17.18
N VAL A 220 3.44 5.00 -18.49
CA VAL A 220 2.14 5.23 -19.11
C VAL A 220 1.51 3.93 -19.59
N TYR A 221 0.24 3.72 -19.24
CA TYR A 221 -0.56 2.58 -19.69
C TYR A 221 -1.88 3.05 -20.32
N PRO A 222 -2.41 2.32 -21.32
CA PRO A 222 -3.67 2.68 -21.93
C PRO A 222 -4.83 2.63 -20.91
N GLY A 223 -5.70 3.62 -20.97
CA GLY A 223 -6.93 3.72 -20.19
C GLY A 223 -8.09 2.93 -20.80
N ARG A 224 -9.30 3.46 -20.63
CA ARG A 224 -10.54 2.91 -21.21
C ARG A 224 -10.53 3.02 -22.73
N ASN A 225 -10.03 4.12 -23.28
CA ASN A 225 -9.96 4.34 -24.72
C ASN A 225 -8.56 4.02 -25.29
N ARG A 226 -8.32 2.74 -25.58
CA ARG A 226 -7.01 2.28 -26.12
C ARG A 226 -6.67 2.86 -27.49
N GLN A 227 -7.67 3.19 -28.30
CA GLN A 227 -7.45 3.69 -29.66
C GLN A 227 -6.77 5.07 -29.64
N GLN A 228 -7.19 5.94 -28.73
CA GLN A 228 -6.58 7.25 -28.56
C GLN A 228 -5.14 7.14 -28.04
N PHE A 229 -4.86 6.24 -27.10
CA PHE A 229 -3.50 5.99 -26.60
C PHE A 229 -2.53 5.61 -27.73
N THR A 230 -2.92 4.71 -28.64
CA THR A 230 -2.08 4.30 -29.77
C THR A 230 -1.88 5.41 -30.81
N ARG A 231 -2.88 6.28 -31.02
CA ARG A 231 -2.78 7.42 -31.96
C ARG A 231 -1.79 8.48 -31.49
N LEU A 232 -1.56 8.59 -30.18
CA LEU A 232 -0.49 9.41 -29.60
C LEU A 232 0.91 8.81 -29.84
N GLY A 233 1.03 7.64 -30.46
CA GLY A 233 2.31 6.97 -30.72
C GLY A 233 2.97 6.35 -29.48
N LEU A 234 2.30 6.42 -28.32
CA LEU A 234 2.74 5.84 -27.06
C LEU A 234 2.56 4.31 -27.09
N LEU A 235 3.48 3.60 -26.44
CA LEU A 235 3.36 2.17 -26.19
C LEU A 235 3.08 1.91 -24.71
N PRO A 236 2.32 0.84 -24.40
CA PRO A 236 2.09 0.45 -23.01
C PRO A 236 3.44 0.18 -22.32
N GLY A 237 3.66 0.87 -21.21
CA GLY A 237 4.90 0.76 -20.44
C GLY A 237 6.00 1.73 -20.86
N ASP A 238 5.77 2.66 -21.79
CA ASP A 238 6.70 3.77 -21.99
C ASP A 238 6.90 4.55 -20.68
N LEU A 239 8.13 4.99 -20.40
CA LEU A 239 8.44 5.82 -19.25
C LEU A 239 8.67 7.26 -19.72
N VAL A 240 7.73 8.16 -19.47
CA VAL A 240 7.87 9.58 -19.80
C VAL A 240 8.80 10.24 -18.77
N THR A 241 9.90 10.80 -19.24
CA THR A 241 10.92 11.47 -18.41
C THR A 241 10.88 12.99 -18.57
N ALA A 242 10.41 13.50 -19.71
CA ALA A 242 10.23 14.94 -19.92
C ALA A 242 9.06 15.26 -20.84
N VAL A 243 8.52 16.47 -20.69
CA VAL A 243 7.43 17.03 -21.48
C VAL A 243 7.83 18.43 -21.94
N ASN A 244 7.81 18.71 -23.25
CA ASN A 244 8.25 19.98 -23.83
C ASN A 244 9.65 20.40 -23.37
N GLY A 245 10.54 19.43 -23.15
CA GLY A 245 11.90 19.65 -22.62
C GLY A 245 11.98 19.88 -21.11
N ALA A 246 10.85 19.95 -20.40
CA ALA A 246 10.82 20.04 -18.94
C ALA A 246 10.88 18.64 -18.31
N PRO A 247 11.89 18.35 -17.46
CA PRO A 247 12.02 17.05 -16.81
C PRO A 247 10.90 16.84 -15.77
N LEU A 248 10.33 15.63 -15.76
CA LEU A 248 9.28 15.23 -14.80
C LEU A 248 9.84 14.80 -13.44
N GLU A 249 11.16 14.76 -13.29
CA GLU A 249 11.87 14.48 -12.04
C GLU A 249 11.76 15.64 -11.04
N ASP A 250 11.61 16.86 -11.55
CA ASP A 250 11.34 18.07 -10.77
C ASP A 250 9.81 18.21 -10.56
N PRO A 251 9.31 18.12 -9.32
CA PRO A 251 7.88 18.18 -9.04
C PRO A 251 7.23 19.51 -9.46
N GLY A 252 7.96 20.62 -9.40
CA GLY A 252 7.43 21.95 -9.76
C GLY A 252 7.30 22.10 -11.27
N ARG A 253 8.36 21.79 -12.00
CA ARG A 253 8.37 21.91 -13.47
C ARG A 253 7.54 20.84 -14.16
N GLY A 254 7.45 19.64 -13.59
CA GLY A 254 6.62 18.57 -14.13
C GLY A 254 5.12 18.89 -14.07
N LEU A 255 4.68 19.56 -13.00
CA LEU A 255 3.29 20.03 -12.83
C LEU A 255 2.93 21.09 -13.88
N GLU A 256 3.79 22.09 -14.07
CA GLU A 256 3.60 23.15 -15.08
C GLU A 256 3.54 22.57 -16.50
N ALA A 257 4.45 21.64 -16.81
CA ALA A 257 4.47 20.99 -18.11
C ALA A 257 3.19 20.17 -18.36
N LEU A 258 2.69 19.43 -17.36
CA LEU A 258 1.46 18.65 -17.47
C LEU A 258 0.20 19.52 -17.55
N GLN A 259 0.15 20.66 -16.85
CA GLN A 259 -0.94 21.62 -17.00
C GLN A 259 -0.97 22.22 -18.40
N GLY A 260 0.19 22.51 -18.98
CA GLY A 260 0.32 22.93 -20.38
C GLY A 260 -0.16 21.88 -21.37
N LEU A 261 0.05 20.58 -21.08
CA LEU A 261 -0.50 19.48 -21.88
C LEU A 261 -2.02 19.41 -21.82
N ALA A 262 -2.59 19.55 -20.62
CA ALA A 262 -4.04 19.46 -20.40
C ALA A 262 -4.80 20.64 -21.04
N ALA A 263 -4.14 21.78 -21.26
CA ALA A 263 -4.73 22.96 -21.91
C ALA A 263 -4.99 22.77 -23.43
N GLY A 264 -4.61 21.63 -24.03
CA GLY A 264 -5.05 21.21 -25.36
C GLY A 264 -4.19 21.72 -26.52
N GLY A 265 -2.98 21.18 -26.67
CA GLY A 265 -2.10 21.49 -27.81
C GLY A 265 -1.16 20.36 -28.22
N MET A 266 -0.25 20.65 -29.16
CA MET A 266 0.88 19.79 -29.50
C MET A 266 1.93 19.79 -28.40
N ALA A 267 2.50 18.63 -28.13
CA ALA A 267 3.54 18.48 -27.14
C ALA A 267 4.61 17.47 -27.51
N THR A 268 5.84 17.72 -27.08
CA THR A 268 6.96 16.81 -27.29
C THR A 268 7.24 16.03 -26.00
N LEU A 269 6.96 14.73 -26.02
CA LEU A 269 7.27 13.81 -24.93
C LEU A 269 8.65 13.20 -25.16
N THR A 270 9.47 13.16 -24.11
CA THR A 270 10.68 12.33 -24.07
C THR A 270 10.34 11.07 -23.29
N VAL A 271 10.46 9.92 -23.94
CA VAL A 271 10.11 8.61 -23.36
C VAL A 271 11.32 7.67 -23.37
N ASP A 272 11.46 6.89 -22.32
CA ASP A 272 12.33 5.73 -22.24
C ASP A 272 11.51 4.48 -22.57
N ARG A 273 11.81 3.89 -23.74
CA ARG A 273 11.19 2.67 -24.24
C ARG A 273 12.23 1.56 -24.24
N ASN A 274 12.12 0.63 -23.30
CA ASN A 274 13.06 -0.48 -23.12
C ASN A 274 14.53 -0.03 -22.98
N GLY A 275 14.80 1.08 -22.29
CA GLY A 275 16.14 1.63 -22.09
C GLY A 275 16.59 2.58 -23.21
N GLN A 276 15.78 2.79 -24.25
CA GLN A 276 16.08 3.72 -25.34
C GLN A 276 15.27 5.00 -25.20
N VAL A 277 15.95 6.15 -25.15
CA VAL A 277 15.31 7.46 -25.14
C VAL A 277 14.79 7.79 -26.54
N ARG A 278 13.52 8.17 -26.65
CA ARG A 278 12.84 8.58 -27.89
C ARG A 278 12.04 9.85 -27.65
N GLN A 279 11.97 10.71 -28.65
CA GLN A 279 11.06 11.87 -28.64
C GLN A 279 9.83 11.58 -29.49
N LEU A 280 8.66 11.90 -28.96
CA LEU A 280 7.37 11.75 -29.63
C LEU A 280 6.62 13.09 -29.58
N THR A 281 6.15 13.56 -30.72
CA THR A 281 5.23 14.69 -30.78
C THR A 281 3.81 14.15 -30.72
N VAL A 282 3.06 14.58 -29.72
CA VAL A 282 1.67 14.16 -29.48
C VAL A 282 0.75 15.35 -29.62
N ASP A 283 -0.41 15.13 -30.22
CA ASP A 283 -1.49 16.11 -30.27
C ASP A 283 -2.60 15.70 -29.32
N ILE A 284 -2.71 16.43 -28.22
CA ILE A 284 -3.64 16.11 -27.13
C ILE A 284 -5.03 16.68 -27.42
N ALA A 285 -5.11 17.79 -28.16
CA ALA A 285 -6.38 18.43 -28.52
C ALA A 285 -7.22 17.52 -29.40
N SER A 286 -6.60 16.92 -30.42
CA SER A 286 -7.24 15.96 -31.30
C SER A 286 -7.70 14.69 -30.56
N ALA A 287 -6.94 14.23 -29.57
CA ALA A 287 -7.31 13.07 -28.76
C ALA A 287 -8.47 13.37 -27.80
N SER A 288 -8.59 14.60 -27.28
CA SER A 288 -9.68 15.00 -26.38
C SER A 288 -11.00 15.33 -27.10
N GLN A 289 -10.97 15.84 -28.33
CA GLN A 289 -12.16 16.26 -29.06
C GLN A 289 -13.09 15.07 -29.43
N GLU A 290 -12.52 13.88 -29.63
CA GLU A 290 -13.26 12.64 -29.92
C GLU A 290 -13.93 11.99 -28.68
N LEU A 291 -13.69 12.51 -27.47
CA LEU A 291 -14.37 12.04 -26.24
C LEU A 291 -15.74 12.71 -26.02
N MET A 292 -16.07 13.75 -26.79
CA MET A 292 -17.41 14.32 -26.81
C MET A 292 -18.27 13.54 -27.82
N PRO A 293 -19.24 12.72 -27.38
CA PRO A 293 -20.16 12.09 -28.32
C PRO A 293 -20.98 13.17 -29.02
N GLU A 294 -20.98 13.16 -30.36
CA GLU A 294 -22.02 13.76 -31.19
C GLU A 294 -23.40 13.15 -30.82
N GLY A 295 -24.05 13.66 -29.77
CA GLY A 295 -25.31 13.05 -29.32
C GLY A 295 -26.15 13.84 -28.31
N ALA A 296 -25.95 15.16 -28.16
CA ALA A 296 -26.73 15.97 -27.22
C ALA A 296 -27.44 17.19 -27.84
N ALA A 297 -27.62 17.22 -29.17
CA ALA A 297 -28.35 18.31 -29.84
C ALA A 297 -29.75 17.94 -30.35
N GLU A 298 -30.19 16.67 -30.26
CA GLU A 298 -31.43 16.25 -30.91
C GLU A 298 -32.39 15.56 -29.95
N GLN A 299 -33.23 16.36 -29.26
CA GLN A 299 -34.61 16.04 -28.84
C GLN A 299 -35.10 17.08 -27.83
N MET A 300 -35.57 18.24 -28.34
CA MET A 300 -36.61 18.98 -27.63
C MET A 300 -37.96 18.42 -28.10
N PRO A 301 -38.88 18.06 -27.18
CA PRO A 301 -40.18 17.52 -27.54
C PRO A 301 -41.00 18.59 -28.25
N GLN A 302 -41.67 18.20 -29.34
CA GLN A 302 -42.73 19.01 -29.93
C GLN A 302 -43.83 19.17 -28.88
N GLY A 303 -43.86 20.34 -28.24
CA GLY A 303 -44.96 20.84 -27.45
C GLY A 303 -46.05 21.33 -28.40
N GLU A 304 -47.11 20.55 -28.45
CA GLU A 304 -48.39 20.85 -29.06
C GLU A 304 -49.09 22.08 -28.41
N VAL A 305 -49.94 22.72 -29.25
CA VAL A 305 -51.11 23.61 -29.04
C VAL A 305 -51.02 25.14 -28.81
N ALA A 306 -51.94 25.80 -29.54
CA ALA A 306 -52.55 27.15 -29.46
C ALA A 306 -51.86 28.21 -30.34
N GLU A 307 -52.50 28.84 -31.35
CA GLU A 307 -53.92 29.17 -31.62
C GLU A 307 -54.34 28.90 -33.07
#